data_AF-A0A7X2IFV7-F1
#
_entry.id   AF-A0A7X2IFV7-F1
#
_cell.length_a   1.000
_cell.length_b   1.000
_cell.length_c   1.000
_cell.angle_alpha   90.00
_cell.angle_beta   90.00
_cell.angle_gamma   90.00
#
_symmetry.space_group_name_H-M   'P 1'
#
loop_
_entity.id
_entity.type
_entity.pdbx_description
1 polymer ?
#
loop_
_entity_poly.entity_id
_entity_poly.type
_entity_poly.pdbx_seq_one_letter_code
_entity_poly.pdbx_strand_id
1 'polypeptide(L)'
;MIVALIRIISYHLNHIILRELKLAREPSITREQVFGVCDTLVANKVRPTLRTVRDHLGAGSNLTINRLVNEWKSEHAAPAVTASSLPPALQRGIAEFVAVEIAAARAPLETEIAEQQQTNHDLAAEIERQTAEIETLMGTVATLTTAKSAAEANIAMLSDALAAEKESVLRERAAAEQARVELAKDKLRLESMPDLKKELEGLRAELNQERQQRIDAERQLAVCEALRAQSEAAGKAGD
;
A
#
# COMPACT_ATOMS: atom_id res chain seq x y z
N MET A 1 45.89 45.37 3.61
CA MET A 1 46.85 44.36 4.12
C MET A 1 46.21 42.99 4.37
N ILE A 2 45.07 42.91 5.08
CA ILE A 2 44.39 41.64 5.39
C ILE A 2 43.91 40.87 4.14
N VAL A 3 43.38 41.56 3.13
CA VAL A 3 42.88 40.93 1.88
C VAL A 3 44.00 40.27 1.05
N ALA A 4 45.23 40.81 1.10
CA ALA A 4 46.37 40.23 0.42
C ALA A 4 46.84 38.94 1.10
N LEU A 5 46.81 38.90 2.44
CA LEU A 5 47.16 37.71 3.22
C LEU A 5 46.19 36.56 2.96
N ILE A 6 44.88 36.84 2.87
CA ILE A 6 43.85 35.82 2.59
C ILE A 6 44.02 35.22 1.18
N ARG A 7 44.36 36.04 0.17
CA ARG A 7 44.64 35.54 -1.19
C ARG A 7 45.87 34.63 -1.25
N ILE A 8 46.92 34.95 -0.49
CA ILE A 8 48.15 34.14 -0.44
C ILE A 8 47.88 32.81 0.27
N ILE A 9 47.12 32.82 1.37
CA ILE A 9 46.76 31.59 2.11
C ILE A 9 45.84 30.70 1.27
N SER A 10 44.82 31.25 0.59
CA SER A 10 43.99 30.47 -0.33
C SER A 10 44.77 29.92 -1.53
N TYR A 11 45.72 30.67 -2.09
CA TYR A 11 46.56 30.19 -3.19
C TYR A 11 47.46 29.04 -2.74
N HIS A 12 48.05 29.13 -1.54
CA HIS A 12 48.88 28.07 -1.00
C HIS A 12 48.07 26.83 -0.61
N LEU A 13 46.89 26.97 0.01
CA LEU A 13 46.02 25.83 0.30
C LEU A 13 45.55 25.15 -0.99
N ASN A 14 45.12 25.92 -1.99
CA ASN A 14 44.65 25.35 -3.27
C ASN A 14 45.81 24.71 -4.05
N HIS A 15 47.03 25.27 -3.97
CA HIS A 15 48.22 24.68 -4.57
C HIS A 15 48.66 23.39 -3.85
N ILE A 16 48.53 23.31 -2.52
CA ILE A 16 48.83 22.09 -1.76
C ILE A 16 47.78 21.01 -2.06
N ILE A 17 46.50 21.36 -2.08
CA ILE A 17 45.40 20.44 -2.42
C ILE A 17 45.52 19.95 -3.87
N LEU A 18 45.82 20.83 -4.84
CA LEU A 18 46.06 20.44 -6.23
C LEU A 18 47.34 19.60 -6.40
N ARG A 19 48.37 19.82 -5.57
CA ARG A 19 49.61 19.03 -5.59
C ARG A 19 49.38 17.64 -4.99
N GLU A 20 48.61 17.52 -3.92
CA GLU A 20 48.25 16.22 -3.35
C GLU A 20 47.24 15.46 -4.21
N LEU A 21 46.27 16.13 -4.85
CA LEU A 21 45.38 15.50 -5.83
C LEU A 21 46.09 15.05 -7.11
N LYS A 22 47.17 15.74 -7.53
CA LYS A 22 47.98 15.34 -8.70
C LYS A 22 48.91 14.16 -8.43
N LEU A 23 49.22 13.85 -7.17
CA LEU A 23 50.03 12.69 -6.78
C LEU A 23 49.21 11.39 -6.63
N ALA A 24 47.87 11.48 -6.64
CA ALA A 24 46.98 10.33 -6.52
C ALA A 24 46.59 9.67 -7.86
N ARG A 25 47.21 10.04 -8.99
CA ARG A 25 46.93 9.43 -10.30
C ARG A 25 48.21 9.19 -11.08
N GLU A 26 48.83 8.03 -10.84
CA GLU A 26 49.46 7.13 -11.83
C GLU A 26 50.31 6.07 -11.12
N PRO A 27 49.95 4.77 -11.14
CA PRO A 27 50.96 3.73 -11.13
C PRO A 27 51.56 3.69 -12.54
N SER A 28 52.70 4.34 -12.75
CA SER A 28 53.47 4.15 -13.98
C SER A 28 54.05 2.73 -13.94
N ILE A 29 53.32 1.77 -14.52
CA ILE A 29 53.81 0.41 -14.68
C ILE A 29 54.98 0.44 -15.66
N THR A 30 56.13 -0.03 -15.21
CA THR A 30 57.35 -0.05 -16.01
C THR A 30 57.45 -1.34 -16.84
N ARG A 31 58.24 -1.29 -17.91
CA ARG A 31 58.45 -2.44 -18.82
C ARG A 31 59.03 -3.63 -18.07
N GLU A 32 59.99 -3.38 -17.18
CA GLU A 32 60.69 -4.39 -16.39
C GLU A 32 59.73 -5.14 -15.46
N GLN A 33 58.74 -4.44 -14.89
CA GLN A 33 57.72 -5.06 -14.03
C GLN A 33 56.83 -6.03 -14.82
N VAL A 34 56.41 -5.65 -16.03
CA VAL A 34 55.57 -6.50 -16.88
C VAL A 34 56.36 -7.70 -17.40
N PHE A 35 57.61 -7.49 -17.81
CA PHE A 35 58.48 -8.54 -18.35
C PHE A 35 58.85 -9.56 -17.26
N GLY A 36 59.23 -9.11 -16.06
CA GLY A 36 59.50 -10.01 -14.93
C GLY A 36 58.26 -10.82 -14.49
N VAL A 37 57.05 -10.24 -14.58
CA VAL A 37 55.81 -10.99 -14.35
C VAL A 37 55.56 -12.01 -15.48
N CYS A 38 55.87 -11.68 -16.74
CA CYS A 38 55.76 -12.66 -17.83
C CYS A 38 56.75 -13.82 -17.66
N ASP A 39 58.00 -13.53 -17.28
CA ASP A 39 59.03 -14.54 -17.06
C ASP A 39 58.68 -15.47 -15.88
N THR A 40 58.18 -14.91 -14.78
CA THR A 40 57.71 -15.70 -13.64
C THR A 40 56.50 -16.56 -13.98
N LEU A 41 55.56 -16.06 -14.78
CA LEU A 41 54.42 -16.85 -15.27
C LEU A 41 54.88 -18.02 -16.15
N VAL A 42 55.86 -17.80 -17.03
CA VAL A 42 56.42 -18.84 -17.89
C VAL A 42 57.18 -19.88 -17.08
N ALA A 43 57.98 -19.46 -16.09
CA ALA A 43 58.65 -20.35 -15.15
C ALA A 43 57.65 -21.25 -14.39
N ASN A 44 56.45 -20.72 -14.09
CA ASN A 44 55.35 -21.44 -13.49
C ASN A 44 54.47 -22.23 -14.48
N LYS A 45 54.88 -22.34 -15.76
CA LYS A 45 54.13 -23.00 -16.85
C LYS A 45 52.73 -22.40 -17.12
N VAL A 46 52.50 -21.16 -16.71
CA VAL A 46 51.26 -20.42 -16.98
C VAL A 46 51.45 -19.50 -18.17
N ARG A 47 50.49 -19.48 -19.10
CA ARG A 47 50.58 -18.65 -20.30
C ARG A 47 50.43 -17.16 -19.95
N PRO A 48 51.38 -16.27 -20.31
CA PRO A 48 51.25 -14.83 -20.07
C PRO A 48 50.16 -14.24 -20.95
N THR A 49 48.97 -14.02 -20.38
CA THR A 49 47.85 -13.32 -21.02
C THR A 49 47.64 -11.96 -20.37
N LEU A 50 46.96 -11.03 -21.04
CA LEU A 50 46.64 -9.72 -20.46
C LEU A 50 45.98 -9.87 -19.08
N ARG A 51 45.06 -10.83 -18.95
CA ARG A 51 44.34 -11.11 -17.70
C ARG A 51 45.29 -11.61 -16.61
N THR A 52 46.06 -12.67 -16.87
CA THR A 52 46.95 -13.25 -15.86
C THR A 52 48.06 -12.28 -15.43
N VAL A 53 48.61 -11.50 -16.36
CA VAL A 53 49.64 -10.50 -16.06
C VAL A 53 49.06 -9.34 -15.27
N ARG A 54 47.84 -8.89 -15.59
CA ARG A 54 47.12 -7.86 -14.82
C ARG A 54 46.78 -8.34 -13.41
N ASP A 55 46.33 -9.58 -13.27
CA ASP A 55 45.94 -10.16 -11.98
C ASP A 55 47.17 -10.23 -11.03
N HIS A 56 48.37 -10.51 -11.57
CA HIS A 56 49.61 -10.48 -10.80
C HIS A 56 50.15 -9.07 -10.50
N LEU A 57 49.91 -8.08 -11.37
CA LEU A 57 50.38 -6.70 -11.18
C LEU A 57 49.42 -5.84 -10.34
N GLY A 58 48.12 -6.17 -10.30
CA GLY A 58 47.08 -5.50 -9.52
C GLY A 58 46.73 -4.05 -9.94
N ALA A 59 47.52 -3.43 -10.81
CA ALA A 59 47.38 -2.04 -11.23
C ALA A 59 47.67 -1.85 -12.73
N GLY A 60 47.49 -0.63 -13.25
CA GLY A 60 47.88 -0.22 -14.61
C GLY A 60 46.79 -0.30 -15.69
N SER A 61 47.02 0.44 -16.78
CA SER A 61 46.12 0.47 -17.94
C SER A 61 46.22 -0.82 -18.75
N ASN A 62 45.06 -1.41 -19.08
CA ASN A 62 44.96 -2.62 -19.90
C ASN A 62 45.67 -2.47 -21.26
N LEU A 63 45.62 -1.27 -21.85
CA LEU A 63 46.24 -1.01 -23.14
C LEU A 63 47.77 -1.08 -23.05
N THR A 64 48.35 -0.49 -21.99
CA THR A 64 49.80 -0.46 -21.77
C THR A 64 50.34 -1.86 -21.45
N ILE A 65 49.65 -2.62 -20.58
CA ILE A 65 50.01 -3.99 -20.25
C ILE A 65 49.91 -4.88 -21.49
N ASN A 66 48.84 -4.76 -22.28
CA ASN A 66 48.67 -5.57 -23.48
C ASN A 66 49.81 -5.33 -24.49
N ARG A 67 50.17 -4.06 -24.71
CA ARG A 67 51.30 -3.69 -25.57
C ARG A 67 52.61 -4.32 -25.10
N LEU A 68 52.94 -4.16 -23.81
CA LEU A 68 54.18 -4.68 -23.23
C LEU A 68 54.23 -6.22 -23.19
N VAL A 69 53.09 -6.89 -22.93
CA VAL A 69 52.99 -8.36 -23.00
C VAL A 69 53.18 -8.86 -24.43
N ASN A 70 52.65 -8.16 -25.44
CA ASN A 70 52.85 -8.53 -26.84
C ASN A 70 54.30 -8.29 -27.29
N GLU A 71 54.91 -7.21 -26.83
CA GLU A 71 56.33 -6.91 -27.03
C GLU A 71 57.21 -8.02 -26.43
N TRP A 72 56.98 -8.39 -25.16
CA TRP A 72 57.66 -9.51 -24.51
C TRP A 72 57.48 -10.83 -25.29
N LYS A 73 56.25 -11.14 -25.75
CA LYS A 73 55.98 -12.33 -26.57
C LYS A 73 56.73 -12.34 -27.89
N SER A 74 56.88 -11.19 -28.53
CA SER A 74 57.60 -11.08 -29.80
C SER A 74 59.11 -11.26 -29.62
N GLU A 75 59.67 -10.79 -28.51
CA GLU A 75 61.09 -10.93 -28.18
C GLU A 75 61.44 -12.36 -27.72
N HIS A 76 60.50 -13.04 -27.06
CA HIS A 76 60.67 -14.41 -26.56
C HIS A 76 60.09 -15.47 -27.50
N ALA A 77 59.70 -15.08 -28.72
CA ALA A 77 59.36 -16.02 -29.77
C ALA A 77 60.63 -16.76 -30.19
N ALA A 78 60.74 -18.04 -29.82
CA ALA A 78 61.91 -18.84 -30.15
C ALA A 78 62.18 -18.81 -31.67
N PRO A 79 63.44 -18.62 -32.12
CA PRO A 79 63.78 -18.69 -33.52
C PRO A 79 63.37 -20.05 -34.08
N ALA A 80 62.74 -20.04 -35.27
CA ALA A 80 62.27 -21.26 -35.92
C ALA A 80 63.44 -22.24 -36.04
N VAL A 81 63.37 -23.31 -35.25
CA VAL A 81 64.32 -24.43 -35.32
C VAL A 81 64.22 -24.95 -36.75
N THR A 82 65.28 -24.78 -37.55
CA THR A 82 65.42 -25.43 -38.85
C THR A 82 65.67 -26.91 -38.60
N ALA A 83 64.60 -27.61 -38.24
CA ALA A 83 64.61 -29.06 -38.07
C ALA A 83 65.05 -29.70 -39.39
N SER A 84 65.97 -30.66 -39.31
CA SER A 84 66.23 -31.60 -40.38
C SER A 84 64.90 -32.15 -40.89
N SER A 85 64.62 -31.92 -42.18
CA SER A 85 63.36 -32.28 -42.82
C SER A 85 63.11 -33.78 -42.67
N LEU A 86 62.09 -34.15 -41.90
CA LEU A 86 61.55 -35.51 -41.91
C LEU A 86 61.22 -35.91 -43.36
N PRO A 87 61.46 -37.15 -43.79
CA PRO A 87 61.04 -37.62 -45.11
C PRO A 87 59.55 -37.29 -45.38
N PRO A 88 59.18 -36.77 -46.57
CA PRO A 88 57.83 -36.28 -46.85
C PRO A 88 56.70 -37.28 -46.58
N ALA A 89 56.99 -38.58 -46.73
CA ALA A 89 56.03 -39.65 -46.42
C ALA A 89 55.67 -39.73 -44.92
N LEU A 90 56.65 -39.56 -44.03
CA LEU A 90 56.43 -39.55 -42.58
C LEU A 90 55.70 -38.28 -42.13
N GLN A 91 56.02 -37.13 -42.73
CA GLN A 91 55.30 -35.89 -42.47
C GLN A 91 53.82 -36.02 -42.81
N ARG A 92 53.49 -36.62 -43.97
CA ARG A 92 52.11 -36.85 -44.38
C ARG A 92 51.39 -37.83 -43.46
N GLY A 93 52.03 -38.95 -43.10
CA GLY A 93 51.43 -39.94 -42.20
C GLY A 93 51.15 -39.38 -40.80
N ILE A 94 52.06 -38.57 -40.24
CA ILE A 94 51.85 -37.88 -38.96
C ILE A 94 50.71 -36.86 -39.08
N ALA A 95 50.68 -36.07 -40.16
CA ALA A 95 49.61 -35.09 -40.37
C ALA A 95 48.23 -35.75 -40.51
N GLU A 96 48.16 -36.87 -41.23
CA GLU A 96 46.92 -37.64 -41.41
C GLU A 96 46.46 -38.28 -40.09
N PHE A 97 47.36 -38.90 -39.33
CA PHE A 97 47.04 -39.43 -38.00
C PHE A 97 46.54 -38.34 -37.05
N VAL A 98 47.25 -37.21 -36.98
CA VAL A 98 46.83 -36.07 -36.15
C VAL A 98 45.48 -35.52 -36.61
N ALA A 99 45.21 -35.45 -37.92
CA ALA A 99 43.93 -35.00 -38.43
C ALA A 99 42.78 -35.95 -38.02
N VAL A 100 43.01 -37.27 -38.08
CA VAL A 100 42.04 -38.28 -37.63
C VAL A 100 41.79 -38.17 -36.13
N GLU A 101 42.83 -38.07 -35.30
CA GLU A 101 42.68 -37.93 -33.85
C GLU A 101 41.99 -36.61 -33.45
N ILE A 102 42.30 -35.51 -34.15
CA ILE A 102 41.61 -34.23 -33.94
C ILE A 102 40.13 -34.35 -34.33
N ALA A 103 39.81 -35.00 -35.46
CA ALA A 103 38.43 -35.22 -35.86
C ALA A 103 37.67 -36.11 -34.86
N ALA A 104 38.31 -37.19 -34.38
CA ALA A 104 37.76 -38.08 -33.37
C ALA A 104 37.51 -37.36 -32.03
N ALA A 105 38.40 -36.45 -31.62
CA ALA A 105 38.22 -35.65 -30.41
C ALA A 105 37.17 -34.53 -30.57
N ARG A 106 37.00 -33.99 -31.79
CA ARG A 106 36.02 -32.92 -32.06
C ARG A 106 34.59 -33.42 -32.20
N ALA A 107 34.37 -34.56 -32.84
CA ALA A 107 33.03 -35.10 -33.07
C ALA A 107 32.12 -35.17 -31.81
N PRO A 108 32.58 -35.69 -30.65
CA PRO A 108 31.75 -35.71 -29.44
C PRO A 108 31.49 -34.31 -28.89
N LEU A 109 32.47 -33.39 -28.99
CA LEU A 109 32.30 -32.01 -28.53
C LEU A 109 31.30 -31.24 -29.40
N GLU A 110 31.31 -31.45 -30.72
CA GLU A 110 30.33 -30.84 -31.63
C GLU A 110 28.91 -31.37 -31.36
N THR A 111 28.81 -32.66 -31.04
CA THR A 111 27.53 -33.27 -30.63
C THR A 111 27.03 -32.68 -29.31
N GLU A 112 27.91 -32.57 -28.31
CA GLU A 112 27.56 -31.99 -27.00
C GLU A 112 27.18 -30.50 -27.13
N ILE A 113 27.89 -29.73 -27.97
CA ILE A 113 27.53 -28.33 -28.25
C ILE A 113 26.14 -28.24 -28.89
N ALA A 114 25.82 -29.12 -29.84
CA ALA A 114 24.50 -29.14 -30.48
C ALA A 114 23.39 -29.51 -29.48
N GLU A 115 23.62 -30.50 -28.62
CA GLU A 115 22.69 -30.90 -27.55
C GLU A 115 22.47 -29.77 -26.53
N GLN A 116 23.54 -29.09 -26.12
CA GLN A 116 23.46 -27.95 -25.20
C GLN A 116 22.75 -26.76 -25.85
N GLN A 117 22.98 -26.50 -27.13
CA GLN A 117 22.27 -25.44 -27.87
C GLN A 117 20.78 -25.74 -27.96
N GLN A 118 20.40 -26.99 -28.25
CA GLN A 118 19.00 -27.39 -28.27
C GLN A 118 18.37 -27.26 -26.88
N THR A 119 19.04 -27.76 -25.83
CA THR A 119 18.58 -27.65 -24.45
C THR A 119 18.38 -26.19 -24.02
N ASN A 120 19.33 -25.31 -24.36
CA ASN A 120 19.21 -23.89 -24.07
C ASN A 120 18.04 -23.23 -24.82
N HIS A 121 17.78 -23.65 -26.06
CA HIS A 121 16.63 -23.18 -26.82
C HIS A 121 15.31 -23.60 -26.18
N ASP A 122 15.20 -24.87 -25.79
CA ASP A 122 14.01 -25.41 -25.13
C ASP A 122 13.76 -24.74 -23.77
N LEU A 123 14.81 -24.52 -22.98
CA LEU A 123 14.73 -23.79 -21.72
C LEU A 123 14.32 -22.33 -21.92
N ALA A 124 14.82 -21.66 -22.96
CA ALA A 124 14.42 -20.28 -23.27
C ALA A 124 12.93 -20.21 -23.63
N ALA A 125 12.45 -21.13 -24.46
CA ALA A 125 11.03 -21.21 -24.82
C ALA A 125 10.13 -21.48 -23.59
N GLU A 126 10.58 -22.35 -22.68
CA GLU A 126 9.84 -22.63 -21.44
C GLU A 126 9.84 -21.42 -20.48
N ILE A 127 10.94 -20.69 -20.37
CA ILE A 127 11.01 -19.45 -19.58
C ILE A 127 10.05 -18.40 -20.15
N GLU A 128 9.99 -18.23 -21.46
CA GLU A 128 9.05 -17.31 -22.10
C GLU A 128 7.60 -17.71 -21.82
N ARG A 129 7.28 -19.00 -21.92
CA ARG A 129 5.95 -19.55 -21.60
C ARG A 129 5.57 -19.28 -20.14
N GLN A 130 6.46 -19.59 -19.20
CA GLN A 130 6.23 -19.37 -17.77
C GLN A 130 6.12 -17.89 -17.42
N THR A 131 6.89 -17.02 -18.08
CA THR A 131 6.83 -15.57 -17.88
C THR A 131 5.46 -15.04 -18.30
N ALA A 132 4.94 -15.47 -19.47
CA ALA A 132 3.60 -15.10 -19.92
C ALA A 132 2.48 -15.62 -18.98
N GLU A 133 2.65 -16.84 -18.45
CA GLU A 133 1.73 -17.40 -17.46
C GLU A 133 1.74 -16.60 -16.14
N ILE A 134 2.92 -16.22 -15.65
CA ILE A 134 3.07 -15.37 -14.46
C ILE A 134 2.42 -14.00 -14.68
N GLU A 135 2.66 -13.33 -15.82
CA GLU A 135 2.03 -12.05 -16.13
C GLU A 135 0.50 -12.15 -16.15
N THR A 136 -0.03 -13.23 -16.74
CA THR A 136 -1.46 -13.50 -16.77
C THR A 136 -2.01 -13.69 -15.35
N LEU A 137 -1.36 -14.54 -14.55
CA LEU A 137 -1.77 -14.79 -13.16
C LEU A 137 -1.70 -13.52 -12.31
N MET A 138 -0.64 -12.72 -12.45
CA MET A 138 -0.52 -11.42 -11.77
C MET A 138 -1.67 -10.48 -12.16
N GLY A 139 -2.03 -10.44 -13.44
CA GLY A 139 -3.21 -9.71 -13.92
C GLY A 139 -4.50 -10.19 -13.26
N THR A 140 -4.72 -11.50 -13.17
CA THR A 140 -5.91 -12.05 -12.49
C THR A 140 -5.95 -11.76 -10.99
N VAL A 141 -4.79 -11.81 -10.31
CA VAL A 141 -4.70 -11.48 -8.88
C VAL A 141 -5.02 -10.01 -8.66
N ALA A 142 -4.52 -9.11 -9.51
CA ALA A 142 -4.82 -7.69 -9.41
C ALA A 142 -6.32 -7.42 -9.58
N THR A 143 -6.97 -8.01 -10.61
CA THR A 143 -8.41 -7.82 -10.84
C THR A 143 -9.26 -8.39 -9.72
N LEU A 144 -8.94 -9.60 -9.22
CA LEU A 144 -9.63 -10.21 -8.09
C LEU A 144 -9.45 -9.41 -6.80
N THR A 145 -8.27 -8.84 -6.57
CA THR A 145 -8.02 -7.99 -5.40
C THR A 145 -8.88 -6.74 -5.44
N THR A 146 -8.95 -6.05 -6.58
CA THR A 146 -9.83 -4.89 -6.76
C THR A 146 -11.30 -5.24 -6.58
N ALA A 147 -11.76 -6.35 -7.18
CA ALA A 147 -13.13 -6.81 -7.04
C ALA A 147 -13.48 -7.16 -5.59
N LYS A 148 -12.56 -7.82 -4.87
CA LYS A 148 -12.71 -8.12 -3.44
C LYS A 148 -12.85 -6.85 -2.62
N SER A 149 -11.96 -5.87 -2.78
CA SER A 149 -12.05 -4.61 -2.04
C SER A 149 -13.34 -3.84 -2.33
N ALA A 150 -13.81 -3.85 -3.58
CA ALA A 150 -15.11 -3.25 -3.92
C ALA A 150 -16.29 -3.98 -3.26
N ALA A 151 -16.26 -5.31 -3.22
CA ALA A 151 -17.29 -6.10 -2.55
C ALA A 151 -17.28 -5.86 -1.03
N GLU A 152 -16.12 -5.79 -0.40
CA GLU A 152 -15.98 -5.49 1.04
C GLU A 152 -16.52 -4.09 1.38
N ALA A 153 -16.22 -3.08 0.54
CA ALA A 153 -16.79 -1.74 0.70
C ALA A 153 -18.31 -1.73 0.57
N ASN A 154 -18.87 -2.46 -0.41
CA ASN A 154 -20.31 -2.58 -0.57
C ASN A 154 -20.98 -3.28 0.62
N ILE A 155 -20.36 -4.33 1.16
CA ILE A 155 -20.86 -5.04 2.35
C ILE A 155 -20.88 -4.09 3.56
N ALA A 156 -19.83 -3.30 3.76
CA ALA A 156 -19.80 -2.30 4.84
C ALA A 156 -20.92 -1.27 4.68
N MET A 157 -21.08 -0.70 3.47
CA MET A 157 -22.16 0.27 3.18
C MET A 157 -23.55 -0.32 3.41
N LEU A 158 -23.81 -1.55 2.95
CA LEU A 158 -25.10 -2.21 3.14
C LEU A 158 -25.36 -2.55 4.62
N SER A 159 -24.32 -2.91 5.37
CA SER A 159 -24.41 -3.15 6.82
C SER A 159 -24.82 -1.88 7.57
N ASP A 160 -24.18 -0.75 7.25
CA ASP A 160 -24.49 0.55 7.87
C ASP A 160 -25.92 1.00 7.51
N ALA A 161 -26.31 0.87 6.24
CA ALA A 161 -27.67 1.17 5.79
C ALA A 161 -28.71 0.30 6.50
N LEU A 162 -28.43 -1.01 6.66
CA LEU A 162 -29.32 -1.92 7.37
C LEU A 162 -29.44 -1.56 8.86
N ALA A 163 -28.35 -1.12 9.50
CA ALA A 163 -28.38 -0.67 10.89
C ALA A 163 -29.23 0.60 11.05
N ALA A 164 -29.05 1.58 10.17
CA ALA A 164 -29.84 2.81 10.15
C ALA A 164 -31.33 2.53 9.93
N GLU A 165 -31.66 1.64 8.99
CA GLU A 165 -33.04 1.26 8.71
C GLU A 165 -33.69 0.55 9.90
N LYS A 166 -32.97 -0.38 10.55
CA LYS A 166 -33.46 -1.03 11.78
C LYS A 166 -33.76 -0.02 12.87
N GLU A 167 -32.90 0.99 13.06
CA GLU A 167 -33.14 2.03 14.05
C GLU A 167 -34.36 2.89 13.68
N SER A 168 -34.52 3.25 12.40
CA SER A 168 -35.69 3.96 11.90
C SER A 168 -36.99 3.21 12.20
N VAL A 169 -37.03 1.91 11.87
CA VAL A 169 -38.18 1.03 12.14
C VAL A 169 -38.48 0.94 13.64
N LEU A 170 -37.47 0.87 14.50
CA LEU A 170 -37.68 0.86 15.95
C LEU A 170 -38.28 2.17 16.45
N ARG A 171 -37.79 3.32 15.96
CA ARG A 171 -38.33 4.64 16.29
C ARG A 171 -39.77 4.78 15.82
N GLU A 172 -40.08 4.35 14.60
CA GLU A 172 -41.44 4.38 14.05
C GLU A 172 -42.39 3.49 14.86
N ARG A 173 -41.97 2.27 15.24
CA ARG A 173 -42.75 1.38 16.10
C ARG A 173 -43.04 2.00 17.47
N ALA A 174 -42.04 2.64 18.08
CA ALA A 174 -42.23 3.33 19.36
C ALA A 174 -43.21 4.51 19.24
N ALA A 175 -43.10 5.31 18.17
CA ALA A 175 -44.02 6.40 17.89
C ALA A 175 -45.45 5.90 17.64
N ALA A 176 -45.61 4.81 16.88
CA ALA A 176 -46.90 4.18 16.62
C ALA A 176 -47.54 3.65 17.92
N GLU A 177 -46.74 3.05 18.81
CA GLU A 177 -47.25 2.58 20.10
C GLU A 177 -47.67 3.73 21.00
N GLN A 178 -46.87 4.79 21.08
CA GLN A 178 -47.25 6.00 21.81
C GLN A 178 -48.55 6.60 21.27
N ALA A 179 -48.70 6.69 19.95
CA ALA A 179 -49.92 7.19 19.31
C ALA A 179 -51.14 6.32 19.64
N ARG A 180 -50.98 4.98 19.71
CA ARG A 180 -52.06 4.07 20.13
C ARG A 180 -52.46 4.28 21.59
N VAL A 181 -51.49 4.48 22.48
CA VAL A 181 -51.75 4.76 23.90
C VAL A 181 -52.49 6.07 24.07
N GLU A 182 -52.05 7.15 23.42
CA GLU A 182 -52.75 8.44 23.47
C GLU A 182 -54.16 8.35 22.88
N LEU A 183 -54.33 7.64 21.75
CA LEU A 183 -55.66 7.38 21.18
C LEU A 183 -56.57 6.61 22.15
N ALA A 184 -56.04 5.63 22.89
CA ALA A 184 -56.80 4.89 23.89
C ALA A 184 -57.21 5.79 25.07
N LYS A 185 -56.32 6.66 25.55
CA LYS A 185 -56.63 7.66 26.60
C LYS A 185 -57.72 8.62 26.15
N ASP A 186 -57.64 9.12 24.92
CA ASP A 186 -58.63 10.06 24.38
C ASP A 186 -59.99 9.39 24.18
N LYS A 187 -60.02 8.12 23.74
CA LYS A 187 -61.25 7.32 23.72
C LYS A 187 -61.87 7.18 25.11
N LEU A 188 -61.08 6.85 26.13
CA LEU A 188 -61.58 6.74 27.51
C LEU A 188 -62.14 8.07 28.04
N ARG A 189 -61.48 9.19 27.74
CA ARG A 189 -61.98 10.53 28.08
C ARG A 189 -63.31 10.82 27.39
N LEU A 190 -63.44 10.48 26.11
CA LEU A 190 -64.68 10.64 25.36
C LEU A 190 -65.81 9.77 25.94
N GLU A 191 -65.50 8.53 26.34
CA GLU A 191 -66.45 7.62 26.99
C GLU A 191 -66.94 8.13 28.35
N SER A 192 -66.13 8.85 29.13
CA SER A 192 -66.56 9.47 30.40
C SER A 192 -67.41 10.74 30.26
N MET A 193 -67.47 11.31 29.07
CA MET A 193 -68.09 12.62 28.83
C MET A 193 -69.63 12.66 29.03
N PRO A 194 -70.40 11.60 28.72
CA PRO A 194 -71.83 11.53 29.05
C PRO A 194 -72.12 11.55 30.54
N ASP A 195 -71.31 10.86 31.35
CA ASP A 195 -71.49 10.83 32.81
C ASP A 195 -71.24 12.22 33.41
N LEU A 196 -70.16 12.90 32.99
CA LEU A 196 -69.89 14.28 33.38
C LEU A 196 -71.02 15.24 32.96
N LYS A 197 -71.60 15.05 31.77
CA LYS A 197 -72.76 15.83 31.33
C LYS A 197 -73.97 15.59 32.22
N LYS A 198 -74.24 14.34 32.60
CA LYS A 198 -75.34 13.96 33.49
C LYS A 198 -75.17 14.54 34.90
N GLU A 199 -73.97 14.47 35.47
CA GLU A 199 -73.67 15.12 36.75
C GLU A 199 -73.89 16.63 36.67
N LEU A 200 -73.44 17.27 35.60
CA LEU A 200 -73.61 18.71 35.40
C LEU A 200 -75.09 19.11 35.26
N GLU A 201 -75.90 18.30 34.57
CA GLU A 201 -77.35 18.46 34.52
C GLU A 201 -77.99 18.27 35.91
N GLY A 202 -77.55 17.28 36.68
CA GLY A 202 -77.98 17.06 38.07
C GLY A 202 -77.68 18.26 38.98
N LEU A 203 -76.43 18.72 38.99
CA LEU A 203 -76.01 19.89 39.77
C LEU A 203 -76.77 21.17 39.38
N ARG A 204 -77.10 21.33 38.09
CA ARG A 204 -77.95 22.46 37.63
C ARG A 204 -79.37 22.36 38.17
N ALA A 205 -79.93 21.15 38.23
CA ALA A 205 -81.25 20.93 38.80
C ALA A 205 -81.26 21.22 40.31
N GLU A 206 -80.27 20.72 41.05
CA GLU A 206 -80.08 21.00 42.49
C GLU A 206 -79.93 22.50 42.76
N LEU A 207 -79.08 23.20 41.99
CA LEU A 207 -78.90 24.64 42.14
C LEU A 207 -80.19 25.42 41.88
N ASN A 208 -80.99 25.01 40.90
CA ASN A 208 -82.28 25.65 40.63
C ASN A 208 -83.29 25.37 41.75
N GLN A 209 -83.28 24.17 42.32
CA GLN A 209 -84.10 23.82 43.47
C GLN A 209 -83.72 24.66 44.69
N GLU A 210 -82.43 24.78 45.02
CA GLU A 210 -81.94 25.64 46.10
C GLU A 210 -82.34 27.10 45.91
N ARG A 211 -82.22 27.63 44.69
CA ARG A 211 -82.70 28.98 44.36
C ARG A 211 -84.19 29.13 44.59
N GLN A 212 -84.99 28.15 44.18
CA GLN A 212 -86.44 28.17 44.37
C GLN A 212 -86.80 28.11 45.86
N GLN A 213 -86.16 27.23 46.62
CA GLN A 213 -86.33 27.12 48.07
C GLN A 213 -85.93 28.42 48.78
N ARG A 214 -84.84 29.06 48.36
CA ARG A 214 -84.44 30.37 48.88
C ARG A 214 -85.48 31.44 48.57
N ILE A 215 -85.98 31.51 47.33
CA ILE A 215 -87.04 32.45 46.95
C ILE A 215 -88.30 32.22 47.80
N ASP A 216 -88.68 30.96 48.02
CA ASP A 216 -89.87 30.63 48.79
C ASP A 216 -89.68 30.92 50.29
N ALA A 217 -88.47 30.70 50.84
CA ALA A 217 -88.12 31.11 52.19
C ALA A 217 -88.11 32.64 52.35
N GLU A 218 -87.53 33.39 51.39
CA GLU A 218 -87.57 34.86 51.37
C GLU A 218 -89.01 35.39 51.28
N ARG A 219 -89.88 34.76 50.47
CA ARG A 219 -91.31 35.08 50.40
C ARG A 219 -92.02 34.82 51.72
N GLN A 220 -91.77 33.66 52.35
CA GLN A 220 -92.36 33.31 53.64
C GLN A 220 -91.93 34.30 54.73
N LEU A 221 -90.64 34.65 54.79
CA LEU A 221 -90.11 35.67 55.69
C LEU A 221 -90.81 37.02 55.48
N ALA A 222 -90.92 37.50 54.24
CA ALA A 222 -91.61 38.76 53.93
C ALA A 222 -93.10 38.75 54.36
N VAL A 223 -93.80 37.62 54.19
CA VAL A 223 -95.19 37.46 54.66
C VAL A 223 -95.26 37.49 56.19
N CYS A 224 -94.38 36.77 56.88
CA CYS A 224 -94.32 36.79 58.35
C CYS A 224 -94.00 38.18 58.90
N GLU A 225 -93.05 38.90 58.29
CA GLU A 225 -92.72 40.28 58.63
C GLU A 225 -93.92 41.22 58.43
N ALA A 226 -94.65 41.07 57.31
CA ALA A 226 -95.85 41.85 57.04
C ALA A 226 -96.99 41.58 58.04
N LEU A 227 -97.23 40.30 58.38
CA LEU A 227 -98.22 39.91 59.40
C LEU A 227 -97.82 40.45 60.79
N ARG A 228 -96.54 40.39 61.14
CA ARG A 228 -96.01 40.96 62.38
C ARG A 228 -96.25 42.47 62.43
N ALA A 229 -95.92 43.19 61.36
CA ALA A 229 -96.19 44.63 61.25
C ALA A 229 -97.68 44.97 61.37
N GLN A 230 -98.59 44.17 60.79
CA GLN A 230 -100.03 44.33 60.97
C GLN A 230 -100.47 44.11 62.41
N SER A 231 -99.94 43.09 63.09
CA SER A 231 -100.26 42.84 64.51
C SER A 231 -99.75 43.94 65.45
N GLU A 232 -98.56 44.50 65.16
CA GLU A 232 -97.98 45.63 65.89
C GLU A 232 -98.75 46.95 65.63
N ALA A 233 -99.31 47.14 64.42
CA ALA A 233 -100.19 48.26 64.10
C ALA A 233 -101.59 48.13 64.76
N ALA A 234 -102.15 46.92 64.81
CA ALA A 234 -103.42 46.66 65.50
C ALA A 234 -103.30 46.85 67.03
N GLY A 235 -102.16 46.50 67.62
CA GLY A 235 -101.86 46.75 69.03
C GLY A 235 -101.70 48.23 69.40
N LYS A 236 -101.37 49.10 68.43
CA LYS A 236 -101.25 50.56 68.63
C LYS A 236 -102.54 51.34 68.39
N ALA A 237 -103.58 50.70 67.84
CA ALA A 237 -104.90 51.32 67.61
C ALA A 237 -105.95 50.92 68.66
N GLY A 238 -105.57 50.07 69.63
CA GLY A 238 -106.41 49.60 70.74
C GLY A 238 -106.05 50.18 72.11
N ASP A 239 -105.13 51.14 72.17
CA ASP A 239 -104.82 52.03 73.31
C ASP A 239 -105.24 53.46 72.95
#